data_AF-A0A7D8V6E8-F1
#
_entry.id   AF-A0A7D8V6E8-F1
#
_cell.length_a   1.000
_cell.length_b   1.000
_cell.length_c   1.000
_cell.angle_alpha   90.00
_cell.angle_beta   90.00
_cell.angle_gamma   90.00
#
_symmetry.space_group_name_H-M   'P 1'
#
loop_
_entity.id
_entity.type
_entity.pdbx_description
1 polymer ?
#
loop_
_entity_poly.entity_id
_entity_poly.type
_entity_poly.pdbx_seq_one_letter_code
_entity_poly.pdbx_strand_id
1 'polypeptide(L)'
;MESPRVPASPRRPHTPTPTPTLTPAPRSLAEECTPLKQRYDSCFNLWFEGYLQQPLDTSGMTRAQIKAAEYERYCGAAWREYQGCLRKAIAANTNLTTLLDQAREEHPLHTMDGLEGTAWDPNNKGTAD
;
A
#
# COMPACT_ATOMS: atom_id res chain seq x y z
N MET A 1 58.92 23.07 -27.62
CA MET A 1 58.24 21.79 -27.29
C MET A 1 56.75 22.03 -27.47
N GLU A 2 56.20 21.58 -28.59
CA GLU A 2 54.80 21.83 -28.96
C GLU A 2 53.99 20.57 -28.63
N SER A 3 52.98 20.70 -27.76
CA SER A 3 52.11 19.59 -27.35
C SER A 3 51.11 19.25 -28.47
N PRO A 4 50.90 17.96 -28.80
CA PRO A 4 49.92 17.59 -29.81
C PRO A 4 48.50 17.69 -29.25
N ARG A 5 47.61 18.32 -30.04
CA ARG A 5 46.18 18.52 -29.73
C ARG A 5 45.41 17.27 -30.13
N VAL A 6 44.71 16.64 -29.18
CA VAL A 6 43.88 15.43 -29.42
C VAL A 6 42.58 15.82 -30.12
N PRO A 7 42.14 15.10 -31.19
CA PRO A 7 40.86 15.37 -31.84
C PRO A 7 39.67 14.88 -31.00
N ALA A 8 38.61 15.69 -30.96
CA ALA A 8 37.37 15.36 -30.24
C ALA A 8 36.57 14.25 -30.94
N SER A 9 36.11 13.26 -30.18
CA SER A 9 35.28 12.15 -30.66
C SER A 9 33.87 12.63 -31.05
N PRO A 10 33.24 12.04 -32.09
CA PRO A 10 31.85 12.35 -32.45
C PRO A 10 30.88 11.90 -31.36
N ARG A 11 29.94 12.77 -30.96
CA ARG A 11 28.85 12.41 -30.04
C ARG A 11 27.92 11.41 -30.74
N ARG A 12 27.68 10.26 -30.11
CA ARG A 12 26.64 9.32 -30.58
C ARG A 12 25.26 9.99 -30.45
N PRO A 13 24.32 9.76 -31.38
CA PRO A 13 22.94 10.18 -31.22
C PRO A 13 22.35 9.54 -29.96
N HIS A 14 21.75 10.35 -29.10
CA HIS A 14 21.01 9.88 -27.93
C HIS A 14 19.69 9.28 -28.42
N THR A 15 19.54 7.96 -28.35
CA THR A 15 18.23 7.32 -28.47
C THR A 15 17.38 7.77 -27.27
N PRO A 16 16.14 8.26 -27.49
CA PRO A 16 15.26 8.60 -26.38
C PRO A 16 14.93 7.33 -25.60
N THR A 17 15.24 7.35 -24.30
CA THR A 17 14.83 6.32 -23.35
C THR A 17 13.30 6.20 -23.37
N PRO A 18 12.71 5.00 -23.46
CA PRO A 18 11.26 4.86 -23.36
C PRO A 18 10.81 5.37 -22.00
N THR A 19 9.93 6.38 -22.01
CA THR A 19 9.27 6.90 -20.82
C THR A 19 8.55 5.74 -20.12
N PRO A 20 8.79 5.49 -18.82
CA PRO A 20 8.05 4.46 -18.10
C PRO A 20 6.57 4.80 -18.18
N THR A 21 5.79 3.90 -18.80
CA THR A 21 4.34 4.01 -18.82
C THR A 21 3.86 3.87 -17.38
N LEU A 22 3.43 4.98 -16.76
CA LEU A 22 2.83 4.92 -15.43
C LEU A 22 1.60 4.01 -15.50
N THR A 23 1.66 2.88 -14.80
CA THR A 23 0.47 2.05 -14.57
C THR A 23 -0.62 2.93 -13.97
N PRO A 24 -1.82 3.00 -14.57
CA PRO A 24 -2.89 3.80 -14.00
C PRO A 24 -3.25 3.26 -12.62
N ALA A 25 -3.36 4.17 -11.65
CA ALA A 25 -3.74 3.82 -10.28
C ALA A 25 -5.08 3.07 -10.27
N PRO A 26 -5.29 2.13 -9.34
CA PRO A 26 -6.51 1.34 -9.26
C PRO A 26 -7.73 2.26 -9.08
N ARG A 27 -8.82 1.94 -9.79
CA ARG A 27 -10.08 2.68 -9.73
C ARG A 27 -10.94 2.20 -8.56
N SER A 28 -11.85 3.05 -8.11
CA SER A 28 -12.85 2.65 -7.11
C SER A 28 -14.04 1.93 -7.79
N LEU A 29 -14.90 1.27 -6.99
CA LEU A 29 -16.15 0.66 -7.46
C LEU A 29 -17.05 1.67 -8.20
N ALA A 30 -17.08 2.91 -7.70
CA ALA A 30 -17.78 4.02 -8.31
C ALA A 30 -16.78 5.09 -8.74
N GLU A 31 -16.96 5.64 -9.94
CA GLU A 31 -16.00 6.52 -10.59
C GLU A 31 -15.79 7.83 -9.84
N GLU A 32 -16.86 8.37 -9.26
CA GLU A 32 -16.82 9.57 -8.42
C GLU A 32 -15.97 9.39 -7.15
N CYS A 33 -15.77 8.15 -6.69
CA CYS A 33 -14.95 7.86 -5.52
C CYS A 33 -13.47 7.62 -5.88
N THR A 34 -13.12 7.47 -7.16
CA THR A 34 -11.74 7.23 -7.61
C THR A 34 -10.73 8.29 -7.14
N PRO A 35 -10.96 9.61 -7.28
CA PRO A 35 -9.99 10.60 -6.80
C PRO A 35 -9.80 10.57 -5.27
N LEU A 36 -10.86 10.26 -4.51
CA LEU A 36 -10.80 10.10 -3.06
C LEU A 36 -9.99 8.86 -2.67
N LYS A 37 -10.20 7.74 -3.38
CA LYS A 37 -9.43 6.51 -3.21
C LYS A 37 -7.93 6.75 -3.46
N GLN A 38 -7.59 7.40 -4.58
CA GLN A 38 -6.19 7.68 -4.92
C GLN A 38 -5.49 8.51 -3.85
N ARG A 39 -6.16 9.57 -3.35
CA ARG A 39 -5.63 10.39 -2.25
C ARG A 39 -5.43 9.57 -0.96
N TYR A 40 -6.40 8.73 -0.62
CA TYR A 40 -6.30 7.85 0.54
C TYR A 40 -5.17 6.81 0.39
N ASP A 41 -5.13 6.08 -0.72
CA ASP A 41 -4.15 5.03 -1.00
C ASP A 41 -2.72 5.60 -0.98
N SER A 42 -2.50 6.79 -1.57
CA SER A 42 -1.19 7.47 -1.50
C SER A 42 -0.78 7.80 -0.07
N CYS A 43 -1.69 8.31 0.77
CA CYS A 43 -1.40 8.58 2.19
C CYS A 43 -1.10 7.28 2.95
N PHE A 44 -1.98 6.28 2.78
CA PHE A 44 -1.87 5.00 3.47
C PHE A 44 -0.57 4.30 3.13
N ASN A 45 -0.18 4.24 1.86
CA ASN A 45 1.06 3.56 1.44
C ASN A 45 2.30 4.18 2.10
N LEU A 46 2.38 5.51 2.14
CA LEU A 46 3.48 6.21 2.82
C LEU A 46 3.49 5.93 4.33
N TRP A 47 2.32 5.99 4.98
CA TRP A 47 2.20 5.63 6.39
C TRP A 47 2.56 4.15 6.64
N PHE A 48 2.15 3.25 5.75
CA PHE A 48 2.33 1.82 5.87
C PHE A 48 3.78 1.39 5.68
N GLU A 49 4.52 2.01 4.76
CA GLU A 49 5.97 1.83 4.65
C GLU A 49 6.68 2.16 5.98
N GLY A 50 6.32 3.28 6.61
CA GLY A 50 6.82 3.63 7.94
C GLY A 50 6.28 2.73 9.07
N TYR A 51 5.10 2.13 8.89
CA TYR A 51 4.54 1.14 9.82
C TYR A 51 5.34 -0.17 9.80
N LEU A 52 5.94 -0.55 8.67
CA LEU A 52 6.72 -1.79 8.55
C LEU A 52 8.14 -1.69 9.12
N GLN A 53 8.67 -0.47 9.27
CA GLN A 53 10.04 -0.26 9.77
C GLN A 53 10.17 -0.50 11.29
N GLN A 54 11.35 -0.94 11.73
CA GLN A 54 11.75 -1.16 13.14
C GLN A 54 13.05 -0.38 13.42
N PRO A 55 13.32 0.08 14.66
CA PRO A 55 12.48 0.07 15.87
C PRO A 55 11.76 1.41 16.11
N LEU A 56 10.76 1.40 17.00
CA LEU A 56 10.05 2.61 17.47
C LEU A 56 10.31 2.78 18.97
N ASP A 57 10.53 4.02 19.42
CA ASP A 57 10.48 4.36 20.84
C ASP A 57 9.03 4.31 21.29
N THR A 58 8.75 3.45 22.27
CA THR A 58 7.40 3.22 22.75
C THR A 58 7.02 4.12 23.91
N SER A 59 7.96 4.73 24.65
CA SER A 59 7.73 5.70 25.74
C SER A 59 6.42 5.50 26.56
N GLY A 60 6.08 4.24 26.90
CA GLY A 60 4.87 3.89 27.67
C GLY A 60 3.58 3.65 26.88
N MET A 61 3.57 3.75 25.56
CA MET A 61 2.48 3.36 24.66
C MET A 61 2.82 2.10 23.85
N THR A 62 1.82 1.35 23.42
CA THR A 62 2.05 0.26 22.48
C THR A 62 2.37 0.80 21.08
N ARG A 63 3.13 0.04 20.29
CA ARG A 63 3.37 0.35 18.86
C ARG A 63 2.05 0.63 18.11
N ALA A 64 1.03 -0.18 18.39
CA ALA A 64 -0.29 -0.04 17.77
C ALA A 64 -0.92 1.31 18.12
N GLN A 65 -0.83 1.76 19.37
CA GLN A 65 -1.34 3.07 19.79
C GLN A 65 -0.62 4.22 19.09
N ILE A 66 0.72 4.20 19.06
CA ILE A 66 1.53 5.24 18.40
C ILE A 66 1.17 5.32 16.92
N LYS A 67 1.16 4.17 16.23
CA LYS A 67 0.89 4.11 14.80
C LYS A 67 -0.56 4.43 14.45
N ALA A 68 -1.52 4.08 15.30
CA ALA A 68 -2.91 4.49 15.14
C ALA A 68 -3.07 6.01 15.28
N ALA A 69 -2.39 6.63 16.25
CA ALA A 69 -2.42 8.09 16.40
C ALA A 69 -1.76 8.81 15.22
N GLU A 70 -0.64 8.28 14.71
CA GLU A 70 0.01 8.76 13.50
C GLU A 70 -0.91 8.66 12.28
N TYR A 71 -1.56 7.50 12.09
CA TYR A 71 -2.51 7.27 11.01
C TYR A 71 -3.68 8.27 11.05
N GLU A 72 -4.30 8.43 12.23
CA GLU A 72 -5.46 9.31 12.37
C GLU A 72 -5.10 10.76 12.06
N ARG A 73 -3.92 11.21 12.49
CA ARG A 73 -3.42 12.57 12.22
C ARG A 73 -3.23 12.84 10.73
N TYR A 74 -2.72 11.87 9.96
CA TYR A 74 -2.32 12.09 8.57
C TYR A 74 -3.34 11.59 7.53
N CYS A 75 -3.88 10.39 7.73
CA CYS A 75 -4.72 9.72 6.73
C CYS A 75 -6.19 9.60 7.15
N GLY A 76 -6.53 9.81 8.43
CA GLY A 76 -7.87 9.62 8.97
C GLY A 76 -8.97 10.41 8.23
N ALA A 77 -8.68 11.67 7.89
CA ALA A 77 -9.63 12.51 7.15
C ALA A 77 -9.87 11.99 5.72
N ALA A 78 -8.79 11.69 4.98
CA ALA A 78 -8.88 11.14 3.62
C ALA A 78 -9.61 9.79 3.59
N TRP A 79 -9.39 8.94 4.60
CA TRP A 79 -10.11 7.69 4.77
C TRP A 79 -11.61 7.91 4.93
N ARG A 80 -12.03 8.82 5.82
CA ARG A 80 -13.45 9.10 6.05
C ARG A 80 -14.14 9.65 4.80
N GLU A 81 -13.49 10.54 4.06
CA GLU A 81 -13.99 11.05 2.79
C GLU A 81 -14.22 9.92 1.77
N TYR A 82 -13.21 9.09 1.54
CA TYR A 82 -13.29 7.95 0.62
C TYR A 82 -14.34 6.92 1.08
N GLN A 83 -14.27 6.50 2.34
CA GLN A 83 -15.19 5.52 2.92
C GLN A 83 -16.64 6.00 2.84
N GLY A 84 -16.89 7.29 3.09
CA GLY A 84 -18.22 7.89 2.96
C GLY A 84 -18.77 7.82 1.53
N CYS A 85 -17.92 8.07 0.53
CA CYS A 85 -18.29 7.92 -0.88
C CYS A 85 -18.56 6.44 -1.23
N LEU A 86 -17.63 5.56 -0.88
CA LEU A 86 -17.71 4.14 -1.21
C LEU A 86 -18.94 3.46 -0.60
N ARG A 87 -19.29 3.79 0.65
CA ARG A 87 -20.48 3.23 1.32
C ARG A 87 -21.77 3.57 0.58
N LYS A 88 -21.89 4.77 0.02
CA LYS A 88 -23.05 5.16 -0.80
C LYS A 88 -23.14 4.32 -2.08
N ALA A 89 -21.99 4.11 -2.73
CA ALA A 89 -21.92 3.26 -3.93
C ALA A 89 -22.27 1.80 -3.64
N ILE A 90 -21.80 1.24 -2.53
CA ILE A 90 -22.15 -0.12 -2.10
C ILE A 90 -23.65 -0.22 -1.82
N ALA A 91 -24.21 0.74 -1.08
CA ALA A 91 -25.63 0.76 -0.71
C ALA A 91 -26.59 0.86 -1.92
N ALA A 92 -26.10 1.34 -3.07
CA ALA A 92 -26.87 1.34 -4.31
C ALA A 92 -27.14 -0.08 -4.87
N ASN A 93 -26.42 -1.10 -4.39
CA ASN A 93 -26.64 -2.50 -4.74
C ASN A 93 -26.88 -3.34 -3.48
N THR A 94 -28.15 -3.68 -3.24
CA THR A 94 -28.58 -4.45 -2.07
C THR A 94 -28.00 -5.87 -2.05
N ASN A 95 -27.89 -6.53 -3.21
CA ASN A 95 -27.29 -7.87 -3.29
C ASN A 95 -25.81 -7.83 -2.87
N LEU A 96 -25.04 -6.86 -3.38
CA LEU A 96 -23.65 -6.66 -3.00
C LEU A 96 -23.50 -6.33 -1.51
N THR A 97 -24.40 -5.51 -0.96
CA THR A 97 -24.39 -5.14 0.46
C THR A 97 -24.51 -6.38 1.35
N THR A 98 -25.53 -7.24 1.09
CA THR A 98 -25.73 -8.46 1.87
C THR A 98 -24.53 -9.41 1.81
N LEU A 99 -23.95 -9.59 0.62
CA LEU A 99 -22.77 -10.47 0.44
C LEU A 99 -21.55 -9.93 1.17
N LEU A 100 -21.32 -8.61 1.13
CA LEU A 100 -20.21 -7.99 1.84
C LEU A 100 -20.39 -8.07 3.36
N ASP A 101 -21.61 -7.91 3.88
CA ASP A 101 -21.86 -8.00 5.31
C ASP A 101 -21.60 -9.42 5.83
N GLN A 102 -22.11 -10.44 5.13
CA GLN A 102 -21.83 -11.86 5.44
C GLN A 102 -20.32 -12.14 5.43
N ALA A 103 -19.61 -11.75 4.36
CA ALA A 103 -18.18 -11.98 4.24
C ALA A 103 -17.33 -11.25 5.29
N ARG A 104 -17.84 -10.15 5.88
CA ARG A 104 -17.13 -9.39 6.93
C ARG A 104 -17.35 -9.98 8.32
N GLU A 105 -18.43 -10.71 8.53
CA GLU A 105 -18.70 -11.47 9.74
C GLU A 105 -17.89 -12.78 9.76
N GLU A 106 -17.47 -13.27 8.60
CA GLU A 106 -16.55 -14.39 8.51
C GLU A 106 -15.18 -14.03 9.10
N HIS A 107 -14.70 -14.85 10.02
CA HIS A 107 -13.36 -14.75 10.62
C HIS A 107 -12.48 -15.88 10.06
N PRO A 108 -11.97 -15.78 8.82
CA PRO A 108 -11.34 -16.91 8.13
C PRO A 108 -10.08 -17.43 8.82
N LEU A 109 -9.40 -16.61 9.64
CA LEU A 109 -8.16 -16.98 10.33
C LEU A 109 -8.40 -17.41 11.79
N HIS A 110 -9.35 -18.33 12.01
CA HIS A 110 -9.67 -18.86 13.35
C HIS A 110 -8.91 -20.16 13.69
N THR A 111 -8.39 -20.86 12.68
CA THR A 111 -7.47 -22.00 12.83
C THR A 111 -6.18 -21.72 12.08
N MET A 112 -5.15 -22.52 12.36
CA MET A 112 -3.87 -22.48 11.63
C MET A 112 -3.93 -23.37 10.38
N ASP A 113 -5.12 -23.77 9.95
CA ASP A 113 -5.31 -24.66 8.81
C ASP A 113 -4.79 -24.00 7.52
N GLY A 114 -4.04 -24.76 6.73
CA GLY A 114 -3.42 -24.25 5.50
C GLY A 114 -2.08 -23.51 5.71
N LEU A 115 -1.56 -23.45 6.94
CA LEU A 115 -0.22 -22.93 7.21
C LEU A 115 0.87 -24.00 7.19
N GLU A 116 0.53 -25.28 7.15
CA GLU A 116 1.50 -26.38 7.18
C GLU A 116 2.56 -26.25 6.08
N GLY A 117 3.84 -26.28 6.47
CA GLY A 117 4.98 -26.09 5.56
C GLY A 117 5.26 -24.64 5.14
N THR A 118 4.51 -23.65 5.61
CA THR A 118 4.85 -22.23 5.42
C THR A 118 5.83 -21.73 6.47
N ALA A 119 6.36 -20.51 6.28
CA ALA A 119 7.18 -19.82 7.29
C ALA A 119 6.42 -19.47 8.58
N TRP A 120 5.10 -19.64 8.59
CA TRP A 120 4.21 -19.32 9.71
C TRP A 120 3.61 -20.59 10.35
N ASP A 121 4.04 -21.76 9.91
CA ASP A 121 3.66 -23.04 10.52
C ASP A 121 4.25 -23.13 11.93
N PRO A 122 3.44 -23.28 12.99
CA PRO A 122 3.93 -23.37 14.37
C PRO A 122 4.82 -24.60 14.62
N ASN A 123 4.73 -25.64 13.79
CA ASN A 123 5.56 -26.83 13.86
C ASN A 123 6.82 -26.72 13.01
N ASN A 124 6.88 -25.76 12.10
CA ASN A 124 8.08 -25.45 11.34
C ASN A 124 9.03 -24.67 12.23
N LYS A 125 9.85 -25.42 12.98
CA LYS A 125 11.02 -24.90 13.68
C LYS A 125 12.03 -24.47 12.62
N GLY A 126 11.80 -23.31 12.00
CA GLY A 126 12.70 -22.77 10.99
C GLY A 126 14.14 -22.89 11.48
N THR A 127 14.96 -23.63 10.73
CA THR A 127 16.41 -23.50 10.83
C THR A 127 16.72 -22.06 10.45
N ALA A 128 16.98 -21.25 11.46
CA ALA A 128 17.57 -19.94 11.28
C ALA A 128 19.01 -20.16 10.80
N ASP A 129 19.24 -19.98 9.51
CA ASP A 129 20.55 -19.66 8.93
C ASP A 129 20.55 -18.18 8.52
#